data_AF-A0A0B1RY98-F1
#
_entry.id   AF-A0A0B1RY98-F1
#
_cell.length_a   1.000
_cell.length_b   1.000
_cell.length_c   1.000
_cell.angle_alpha   90.00
_cell.angle_beta   90.00
_cell.angle_gamma   90.00
#
_symmetry.space_group_name_H-M   'P 1'
#
loop_
_entity.id
_entity.type
_entity.pdbx_description
1 polymer ?
#
loop_
_entity_poly.entity_id
_entity_poly.type
_entity_poly.pdbx_seq_one_letter_code
_entity_poly.pdbx_strand_id
1 'polypeptide(L)'
;MMMPSFAGNRTTPSYVAFTDTERLIGDAAKNQVAMNPHNTVFDAKRLIGRRYDDPAVQSDMKHWPFKVISAEGSKPKVQVEYKGETKLFTPEEISSMVLVKMKDTAEAFLGAPVKVG
;
A
#
# COMPACT_ATOMS: atom_id res chain seq x y z
N MET A 1 29.51 17.28 4.22
CA MET A 1 28.12 17.51 3.76
C MET A 1 27.25 16.46 4.42
N MET A 2 26.39 16.87 5.35
CA MET A 2 25.71 15.97 6.30
C MET A 2 24.44 15.38 5.67
N MET A 3 24.35 14.06 5.65
CA MET A 3 23.17 13.28 5.24
C MET A 3 22.11 13.27 6.35
N PRO A 4 20.81 13.45 6.05
CA PRO A 4 19.75 13.08 6.97
C PRO A 4 19.16 11.71 6.56
N SER A 5 19.48 10.71 7.37
CA SER A 5 18.68 9.50 7.67
C SER A 5 18.05 8.75 6.49
N PHE A 6 18.83 7.85 5.88
CA PHE A 6 18.30 6.53 5.53
C PHE A 6 17.80 5.87 6.82
N ALA A 7 16.49 5.91 7.07
CA ALA A 7 15.89 5.18 8.16
C ALA A 7 16.20 3.68 7.97
N GLY A 8 17.01 3.14 8.88
CA GLY A 8 17.54 1.78 8.89
C GLY A 8 16.51 0.66 9.06
N ASN A 9 15.46 0.63 8.22
CA ASN A 9 14.64 -0.55 8.01
C ASN A 9 15.07 -1.21 6.69
N ARG A 10 15.84 -2.31 6.78
CA ARG A 10 16.25 -3.16 5.64
C ARG A 10 15.07 -3.85 4.93
N THR A 11 13.83 -3.53 5.31
CA THR A 11 12.59 -3.97 4.69
C THR A 11 11.73 -2.74 4.48
N THR A 12 11.59 -2.29 3.24
CA THR A 12 10.65 -1.23 2.88
C THR A 12 9.25 -1.66 3.33
N PRO A 13 8.64 -0.98 4.30
CA PRO A 13 7.31 -1.35 4.76
C PRO A 13 6.34 -1.17 3.60
N SER A 14 5.60 -2.22 3.23
CA SER A 14 4.65 -2.22 2.10
C SER A 14 3.35 -1.50 2.47
N TYR A 15 3.45 -0.24 2.87
CA TYR A 15 2.34 0.62 3.28
C TYR A 15 2.05 1.62 2.16
N VAL A 16 0.78 1.82 1.87
CA VAL A 16 0.28 2.81 0.91
C VAL A 16 -0.82 3.61 1.61
N ALA A 17 -0.59 4.89 1.83
CA ALA A 17 -1.57 5.80 2.38
C ALA A 17 -2.12 6.72 1.29
N PHE A 18 -3.44 6.86 1.26
CA PHE A 18 -4.13 7.74 0.34
C PHE A 18 -4.55 9.00 1.11
N THR A 19 -4.15 10.16 0.60
CA THR A 19 -4.57 11.46 1.13
C THR A 19 -5.33 12.23 0.06
N ASP A 20 -5.90 13.38 0.41
CA ASP A 20 -6.62 14.23 -0.54
C ASP A 20 -5.72 14.89 -1.59
N THR A 21 -4.42 14.96 -1.30
CA THR A 21 -3.44 15.59 -2.19
C THR A 21 -2.69 14.55 -3.01
N GLU A 22 -2.21 13.48 -2.37
CA GLU A 22 -1.25 12.56 -2.96
C GLU A 22 -1.32 11.14 -2.36
N ARG A 23 -0.55 10.23 -2.94
CA ARG A 23 -0.40 8.87 -2.45
C ARG A 23 0.98 8.72 -1.84
N LEU A 24 1.00 8.43 -0.55
CA LEU A 24 2.22 8.21 0.21
C LEU A 24 2.49 6.71 0.26
N ILE A 25 3.76 6.32 0.14
CA ILE A 25 4.17 4.91 0.10
C ILE A 25 5.42 4.75 0.98
N GLY A 26 5.55 3.61 1.66
CA GLY A 26 6.70 3.32 2.52
C GLY A 26 6.61 4.03 3.86
N ASP A 27 7.71 4.63 4.33
CA ASP A 27 7.75 5.31 5.62
C ASP A 27 6.77 6.49 5.73
N ALA A 28 6.53 7.22 4.62
CA ALA A 28 5.55 8.30 4.61
C ALA A 28 4.12 7.78 4.89
N ALA A 29 3.77 6.62 4.31
CA ALA A 29 2.50 5.96 4.58
C ALA A 29 2.43 5.40 6.00
N LYS A 30 3.54 4.84 6.49
CA LYS A 30 3.63 4.34 7.87
C LYS A 30 3.40 5.44 8.90
N ASN A 31 3.92 6.65 8.66
CA ASN A 31 3.68 7.79 9.55
C ASN A 31 2.20 8.24 9.49
N GLN A 32 1.58 8.17 8.32
CA GLN A 32 0.16 8.46 8.15
C GLN A 32 -0.76 7.45 8.85
N VAL A 33 -0.36 6.19 9.08
CA VAL A 33 -1.23 5.19 9.73
C VAL A 33 -1.73 5.67 11.11
N ALA A 34 -0.96 6.51 11.80
CA ALA A 34 -1.35 7.06 13.10
C ALA A 34 -2.42 8.15 13.00
N MET A 35 -2.47 8.91 11.90
CA MET A 35 -3.41 10.02 11.68
C MET A 35 -4.60 9.60 10.82
N ASN A 36 -4.37 8.73 9.82
CA ASN A 36 -5.34 8.28 8.85
C ASN A 36 -5.26 6.75 8.65
N PRO A 37 -5.60 5.96 9.68
CA PRO A 37 -5.51 4.51 9.64
C PRO A 37 -6.47 3.89 8.61
N HIS A 38 -7.63 4.52 8.37
CA HIS A 38 -8.64 4.01 7.43
C HIS A 38 -8.22 4.08 5.96
N ASN A 39 -7.42 5.08 5.58
CA ASN A 39 -6.92 5.25 4.22
C ASN A 39 -5.47 4.76 4.06
N THR A 40 -4.93 4.06 5.07
CA THR A 40 -3.58 3.49 5.01
C THR A 40 -3.68 1.98 4.87
N VAL A 41 -3.35 1.49 3.67
CA VAL A 41 -3.39 0.09 3.30
C VAL A 41 -2.02 -0.54 3.53
N PHE A 42 -2.00 -1.69 4.19
CA PHE A 42 -0.80 -2.48 4.41
C PHE A 42 -1.13 -3.97 4.29
N ASP A 43 -0.09 -4.80 4.19
CA ASP A 43 -0.23 -6.26 4.09
C ASP A 43 -1.13 -6.74 2.92
N ALA A 44 -1.27 -5.93 1.86
CA ALA A 44 -2.07 -6.27 0.68
C ALA A 44 -1.69 -7.63 0.06
N LYS A 45 -0.43 -8.06 0.19
CA LYS A 45 0.04 -9.39 -0.22
C LYS A 45 -0.74 -10.56 0.39
N ARG A 46 -1.34 -10.39 1.57
CA ARG A 46 -2.17 -11.42 2.24
C ARG A 46 -3.49 -11.65 1.52
N LEU A 47 -3.98 -10.63 0.81
CA LEU A 47 -5.20 -10.66 0.02
C LEU A 47 -4.96 -11.18 -1.41
N ILE A 48 -3.73 -11.11 -1.92
CA ILE A 48 -3.39 -11.57 -3.28
C ILE A 48 -3.61 -13.07 -3.39
N GLY A 49 -4.38 -13.48 -4.40
CA GLY A 49 -4.70 -14.89 -4.64
C GLY A 49 -5.70 -15.49 -3.66
N ARG A 50 -6.28 -14.70 -2.75
CA ARG A 50 -7.34 -15.13 -1.85
C ARG A 50 -8.70 -14.56 -2.25
N ARG A 51 -9.76 -15.22 -1.80
CA ARG A 51 -11.14 -14.77 -1.96
C ARG A 51 -11.55 -13.95 -0.75
N TYR A 52 -12.46 -13.00 -0.97
CA TYR A 52 -13.05 -12.21 0.11
C TYR A 52 -13.70 -13.12 1.18
N ASP A 53 -14.36 -14.20 0.74
CA ASP A 53 -15.05 -15.15 1.60
C ASP A 53 -14.10 -16.13 2.35
N ASP A 54 -12.79 -16.05 2.14
CA ASP A 54 -11.82 -16.90 2.83
C ASP A 54 -11.82 -16.57 4.35
N PRO A 55 -11.99 -17.56 5.25
CA PRO A 55 -12.01 -17.34 6.69
C PRO A 55 -10.73 -16.69 7.23
N ALA A 56 -9.58 -16.91 6.57
CA ALA A 56 -8.35 -16.21 6.91
C ALA A 56 -8.44 -14.71 6.60
N VAL A 57 -8.97 -14.36 5.43
CA VAL A 57 -9.19 -12.95 5.02
C VAL A 57 -10.20 -12.28 5.95
N GLN A 58 -11.30 -12.94 6.26
CA GLN A 58 -12.31 -12.41 7.20
C GLN A 58 -11.74 -12.20 8.61
N SER A 59 -10.81 -13.04 9.06
CA SER A 59 -10.14 -12.88 10.34
C SER A 59 -9.11 -11.74 10.31
N ASP A 60 -8.31 -11.65 9.25
CA ASP A 60 -7.33 -10.57 9.05
C ASP A 60 -8.02 -9.20 8.94
N MET A 61 -9.17 -9.12 8.24
CA MET A 61 -9.97 -7.90 8.11
C MET A 61 -10.40 -7.28 9.44
N LYS A 62 -10.55 -8.08 10.51
CA LYS A 62 -10.88 -7.56 11.85
C LYS A 62 -9.72 -6.84 12.52
N HIS A 63 -8.50 -7.12 12.09
CA HIS A 63 -7.28 -6.51 12.61
C HIS A 63 -6.85 -5.30 11.78
N TRP A 64 -7.44 -5.12 10.59
CA TRP A 64 -7.12 -4.00 9.72
C TRP A 64 -8.04 -2.80 9.97
N PRO A 65 -7.47 -1.59 10.00
CA PRO A 65 -8.26 -0.37 10.14
C PRO A 65 -8.96 0.05 8.82
N PHE A 66 -8.48 -0.42 7.68
CA PHE A 66 -9.03 -0.09 6.36
C PHE A 66 -10.16 -1.04 5.97
N LYS A 67 -11.06 -0.56 5.11
CA LYS A 67 -12.23 -1.33 4.67
C LYS A 67 -11.89 -2.18 3.46
N VAL A 68 -12.17 -3.48 3.53
CA VAL A 68 -12.13 -4.39 2.38
C VAL A 68 -13.55 -4.76 2.01
N ILE A 69 -13.87 -4.73 0.72
CA ILE A 69 -15.18 -5.09 0.17
C ILE A 69 -15.03 -6.24 -0.83
N SER A 70 -16.10 -7.02 -0.99
CA SER A 70 -16.21 -7.99 -2.08
C SER A 70 -16.62 -7.29 -3.37
N ALA A 71 -15.82 -7.43 -4.43
CA ALA A 71 -16.22 -7.07 -5.79
C ALA A 71 -16.68 -8.30 -6.57
N GLU A 72 -17.12 -8.10 -7.82
CA GLU A 72 -17.53 -9.19 -8.73
C GLU A 72 -16.54 -10.36 -8.72
N GLY A 73 -17.08 -11.57 -8.52
CA GLY A 73 -16.30 -12.81 -8.48
C GLY A 73 -15.61 -13.10 -7.14
N SER A 74 -16.14 -12.60 -6.01
CA SER A 74 -15.59 -12.81 -4.65
C SER A 74 -14.15 -12.32 -4.50
N LYS A 75 -13.76 -11.32 -5.29
CA LYS A 75 -12.41 -10.73 -5.22
C LYS A 75 -12.38 -9.65 -4.14
N PRO A 76 -11.44 -9.71 -3.17
CA PRO A 76 -11.30 -8.66 -2.18
C PRO A 76 -10.75 -7.39 -2.85
N LYS A 77 -11.42 -6.27 -2.63
CA LYS A 77 -10.94 -4.92 -3.00
C LYS A 77 -10.86 -4.05 -1.78
N VAL A 78 -9.81 -3.26 -1.68
CA VAL A 78 -9.63 -2.29 -0.60
C VAL A 78 -10.32 -0.99 -1.01
N GLN A 79 -11.19 -0.50 -0.14
CA GLN A 79 -11.88 0.77 -0.28
C GLN A 79 -11.11 1.84 0.49
N VAL A 80 -10.68 2.88 -0.22
CA VAL A 80 -9.97 4.03 0.35
C VAL A 80 -10.56 5.32 -0.19
N GLU A 81 -10.43 6.39 0.57
CA GLU A 81 -10.74 7.74 0.11
C GLU A 81 -9.48 8.39 -0.44
N TYR A 82 -9.56 8.88 -1.67
CA TYR A 82 -8.47 9.56 -2.35
C TYR A 82 -9.01 10.78 -3.07
N LYS A 83 -8.50 11.97 -2.72
CA LYS A 83 -8.98 13.26 -3.25
C LYS A 83 -10.48 13.51 -2.99
N GLY A 84 -10.98 13.14 -1.81
CA GLY A 84 -12.41 13.19 -1.49
C GLY A 84 -13.31 12.23 -2.29
N GLU A 85 -12.73 11.30 -3.06
CA GLU A 85 -13.46 10.28 -3.80
C GLU A 85 -13.17 8.88 -3.24
N THR A 86 -14.21 8.07 -3.08
CA THR A 86 -14.04 6.66 -2.74
C THR A 86 -13.48 5.90 -3.94
N LYS A 87 -12.26 5.35 -3.79
CA LYS A 87 -11.63 4.48 -4.78
C LYS A 87 -11.50 3.05 -4.27
N LEU A 88 -11.59 2.12 -5.22
CA LEU A 88 -11.50 0.69 -4.98
C LEU A 88 -10.26 0.17 -5.68
N PHE A 89 -9.34 -0.40 -4.90
CA PHE A 89 -8.11 -0.97 -5.43
C PHE A 89 -8.05 -2.46 -5.13
N THR A 90 -7.62 -3.24 -6.11
CA THR A 90 -7.27 -4.65 -5.88
C THR A 90 -5.95 -4.74 -5.09
N PRO A 91 -5.74 -5.82 -4.32
CA PRO A 91 -4.46 -6.02 -3.64
C PRO A 91 -3.27 -6.11 -4.62
N GLU A 92 -3.52 -6.56 -5.84
CA GLU A 92 -2.55 -6.59 -6.95
C GLU A 92 -2.14 -5.17 -7.38
N GLU A 93 -3.10 -4.24 -7.50
CA GLU A 93 -2.84 -2.83 -7.78
C GLU A 93 -2.04 -2.16 -6.66
N ILE A 94 -2.42 -2.39 -5.39
CA ILE A 94 -1.69 -1.85 -4.25
C ILE A 94 -0.23 -2.34 -4.26
N SER A 95 -0.01 -3.64 -4.48
CA SER A 95 1.35 -4.20 -4.58
C SER A 95 2.12 -3.60 -5.75
N SER A 96 1.47 -3.39 -6.90
CA SER A 96 2.08 -2.76 -8.07
C SER A 96 2.51 -1.32 -7.78
N MET A 97 1.69 -0.54 -7.05
CA MET A 97 2.06 0.82 -6.65
C MET A 97 3.30 0.84 -5.76
N VAL A 98 3.41 -0.09 -4.81
CA VAL A 98 4.61 -0.23 -3.98
C VAL A 98 5.83 -0.57 -4.83
N LEU A 99 5.72 -1.53 -5.75
CA LEU A 99 6.81 -1.93 -6.65
C LEU A 99 7.27 -0.77 -7.55
N VAL A 100 6.33 -0.03 -8.13
CA VAL A 100 6.62 1.15 -8.95
C VAL A 100 7.36 2.20 -8.13
N LYS A 101 6.95 2.45 -6.88
CA LYS A 101 7.64 3.42 -6.02
C LYS A 101 9.01 2.95 -5.57
N MET A 102 9.16 1.66 -5.27
CA MET A 102 10.46 1.08 -4.97
C MET A 102 11.42 1.21 -6.15
N LYS A 103 10.92 0.98 -7.37
CA LYS A 103 11.68 1.22 -8.59
C LYS A 103 12.06 2.69 -8.74
N ASP A 104 11.11 3.62 -8.65
CA ASP A 104 11.34 5.08 -8.73
C ASP A 104 12.38 5.56 -7.71
N THR A 105 12.29 5.06 -6.47
CA THR A 105 13.25 5.37 -5.40
C THR A 105 14.62 4.78 -5.70
N ALA A 106 14.68 3.56 -6.22
CA ALA A 106 15.93 2.94 -6.64
C ALA A 106 16.57 3.70 -7.82
N GLU A 107 15.79 4.13 -8.80
CA GLU A 107 16.22 4.95 -9.95
C GLU A 107 16.76 6.30 -9.49
N ALA A 108 16.06 6.98 -8.58
CA ALA A 108 16.52 8.23 -7.98
C ALA A 108 17.81 8.06 -7.16
N PHE A 109 17.97 6.92 -6.47
CA PHE A 109 19.16 6.62 -5.69
C PHE A 109 20.36 6.23 -6.56
N LEU A 110 20.14 5.43 -7.60
CA LEU A 110 21.18 4.97 -8.53
C LEU A 110 21.55 6.05 -9.58
N GLY A 111 20.69 7.05 -9.78
CA GLY A 111 20.85 8.07 -10.83
C GLY A 111 20.71 7.51 -12.25
N ALA A 112 20.18 6.29 -12.40
CA ALA A 112 20.07 5.57 -13.66
C ALA A 112 18.75 4.76 -13.71
N PRO A 113 18.13 4.62 -14.90
CA PRO A 113 16.88 3.89 -15.05
C PRO A 113 17.08 2.40 -14.78
N VAL A 114 16.24 1.83 -13.91
CA VAL A 114 16.23 0.42 -13.54
C VAL A 114 15.35 -0.31 -14.56
N LYS A 115 15.97 -0.91 -15.57
CA LYS A 115 15.26 -1.82 -16.48
C LYS A 115 15.00 -3.15 -15.76
N VAL A 116 13.74 -3.40 -15.42
CA VAL A 116 13.23 -4.75 -15.18
C VAL A 116 13.16 -5.43 -16.55
N GLY A 117 14.07 -6.37 -16.79
CA GLY A 117 14.10 -7.23 -17.97
C GLY A 117 13.17 -8.42 -17.83
#